data_AF-G0RZZ7-F1
#
_entry.id   AF-G0RZZ7-F1
#
_cell.length_a   1.000
_cell.length_b   1.000
_cell.length_c   1.000
_cell.angle_alpha   90.00
_cell.angle_beta   90.00
_cell.angle_gamma   90.00
#
_symmetry.space_group_name_H-M   'P 1'
#
loop_
_entity.id
_entity.type
_entity.pdbx_description
1 polymer ?
#
loop_
_entity_poly.entity_id
_entity_poly.type
_entity_poly.pdbx_seq_one_letter_code
_entity_poly.pdbx_strand_id
1 'polypeptide(L)'
;MAPATRLSLLLPLRHLAVTAAATASAARASASPSSSLTARAFAIRALHSNSAKPANVVPVYGTGPPPEPPQPTIDYYGPEHRIARRKRQAELLRQATGLSPSSSYRGKTVRKRFWKDVHVREVNGAYEIHLDTRPLRHPHTKSVIRLPLSKPNLAHSLAVEWDSLLSAQHATKQHLIPLTALTCRALDIAADDASPAGPTIRPQVISLLLRYLDTDSLLCWVPRPGALNVSEAPEEEGKENNGQPTCLHDLQEQTYQRVTGYLTSRLWPGTEIVPVLDGASILPRHQPPGTREVVKGWIAGLSAFELAGLERATLAGKSLLAAARLVAEWSEESPFRWQGIVNASQEDAEFFGVEECAKAVNLEVDWQTRNWGEVEDTHDVEKEELRRQLASVVLLVSGTGRS
;
A
#
# COMPACT_ATOMS: atom_id res chain seq x y z
N MET A 1 -40.41 42.67 41.34
CA MET A 1 -41.00 44.03 41.28
C MET A 1 -40.38 44.77 40.10
N ALA A 2 -41.16 45.03 39.04
CA ALA A 2 -40.89 46.10 38.07
C ALA A 2 -41.38 47.45 38.69
N PRO A 3 -41.04 48.67 38.20
CA PRO A 3 -41.20 49.17 36.80
C PRO A 3 -40.07 50.09 36.23
N ALA A 4 -39.89 50.15 34.90
CA ALA A 4 -40.13 51.26 33.92
C ALA A 4 -39.42 52.62 34.18
N THR A 5 -38.68 53.22 33.22
CA THR A 5 -39.11 54.23 32.18
C THR A 5 -37.83 54.65 31.37
N ARG A 6 -37.65 54.56 30.03
CA ARG A 6 -38.21 55.20 28.80
C ARG A 6 -37.73 56.63 28.44
N LEU A 7 -37.08 56.79 27.27
CA LEU A 7 -37.03 57.93 26.30
C LEU A 7 -36.02 57.54 25.18
N SER A 8 -36.30 57.34 23.89
CA SER A 8 -37.17 57.94 22.85
C SER A 8 -36.57 59.17 22.14
N LEU A 9 -36.22 59.02 20.85
CA LEU A 9 -36.22 59.99 19.74
C LEU A 9 -35.63 59.26 18.50
N LEU A 10 -36.04 59.42 17.23
CA LEU A 10 -37.29 59.69 16.52
C LEU A 10 -36.96 59.51 15.01
N LEU A 11 -37.93 59.00 14.26
CA LEU A 11 -38.06 58.78 12.79
C LEU A 11 -37.80 60.06 11.94
N PRO A 12 -37.70 60.04 10.57
CA PRO A 12 -38.66 59.36 9.70
C PRO A 12 -38.25 58.80 8.31
N LEU A 13 -39.22 58.00 7.82
CA LEU A 13 -39.48 57.46 6.48
C LEU A 13 -39.45 58.47 5.34
N ARG A 14 -39.19 57.99 4.11
CA ARG A 14 -39.93 58.37 2.89
C ARG A 14 -39.87 57.29 1.81
N HIS A 15 -41.04 56.69 1.54
CA HIS A 15 -41.40 56.06 0.26
C HIS A 15 -41.69 57.15 -0.78
N LEU A 16 -41.44 56.88 -2.07
CA LEU A 16 -42.30 57.31 -3.18
C LEU A 16 -42.02 56.51 -4.47
N ALA A 17 -43.13 56.22 -5.13
CA ALA A 17 -43.35 55.39 -6.31
C ALA A 17 -43.21 56.25 -7.61
N VAL A 18 -42.74 55.68 -8.74
CA VAL A 18 -43.53 55.22 -9.91
C VAL A 18 -43.81 56.28 -11.01
N THR A 19 -43.47 55.86 -12.25
CA THR A 19 -43.94 56.23 -13.61
C THR A 19 -43.69 57.60 -14.24
N ALA A 20 -43.19 57.57 -15.48
CA ALA A 20 -43.81 58.22 -16.65
C ALA A 20 -43.34 57.54 -17.95
N ALA A 21 -44.20 57.57 -18.97
CA ALA A 21 -44.22 56.70 -20.13
C ALA A 21 -43.86 57.42 -21.47
N ALA A 22 -43.93 56.62 -22.56
CA ALA A 22 -44.07 56.99 -23.98
C ALA A 22 -42.74 57.25 -24.73
N THR A 23 -42.51 56.84 -25.98
CA THR A 23 -43.37 56.63 -27.15
C THR A 23 -42.74 55.63 -28.15
N ALA A 24 -43.57 55.14 -29.06
CA ALA A 24 -43.30 54.24 -30.20
C ALA A 24 -42.16 54.66 -31.16
N SER A 25 -41.55 53.68 -31.83
CA SER A 25 -41.62 53.54 -33.31
C SER A 25 -40.90 52.27 -33.78
N ALA A 26 -41.52 51.55 -34.70
CA ALA A 26 -40.93 50.45 -35.44
C ALA A 26 -40.02 50.96 -36.57
N ALA A 27 -38.88 50.32 -36.81
CA ALA A 27 -38.27 50.18 -38.15
C ALA A 27 -37.12 49.15 -38.15
N ARG A 28 -37.02 48.47 -39.29
CA ARG A 28 -36.16 47.33 -39.62
C ARG A 28 -34.69 47.69 -39.88
N ALA A 29 -33.88 46.61 -39.87
CA ALA A 29 -32.76 46.30 -40.78
C ALA A 29 -31.34 46.85 -40.48
N SER A 30 -30.48 45.88 -40.12
CA SER A 30 -29.12 45.61 -40.64
C SER A 30 -28.23 46.77 -41.12
N ALA A 31 -27.04 46.88 -40.51
CA ALA A 31 -25.74 46.60 -41.14
C ALA A 31 -24.59 47.05 -40.20
N SER A 32 -23.65 46.15 -39.95
CA SER A 32 -22.32 46.43 -39.39
C SER A 32 -21.44 47.16 -40.43
N PRO A 33 -20.42 47.95 -40.05
CA PRO A 33 -19.08 47.37 -39.80
C PRO A 33 -18.21 48.04 -38.71
N SER A 34 -17.36 47.18 -38.13
CA SER A 34 -15.99 47.31 -37.61
C SER A 34 -15.36 48.69 -37.30
N SER A 35 -14.80 48.82 -36.08
CA SER A 35 -13.48 49.47 -35.88
C SER A 35 -12.79 49.05 -34.57
N SER A 36 -11.59 48.48 -34.74
CA SER A 36 -10.35 48.52 -33.94
C SER A 36 -10.40 48.76 -32.41
N LEU A 37 -9.97 47.75 -31.64
CA LEU A 37 -9.36 47.92 -30.32
C LEU A 37 -7.90 47.45 -30.35
N THR A 38 -7.03 48.34 -29.89
CA THR A 38 -5.57 48.23 -29.79
C THR A 38 -5.15 47.22 -28.72
N ALA A 39 -4.51 46.11 -29.12
CA ALA A 39 -3.92 45.16 -28.20
C ALA A 39 -2.55 45.65 -27.70
N ARG A 40 -2.43 45.83 -26.39
CA ARG A 40 -1.16 46.05 -25.67
C ARG A 40 -0.29 44.79 -25.79
N ALA A 41 0.86 44.89 -26.46
CA ALA A 41 1.82 43.80 -26.52
C ALA A 41 2.50 43.60 -25.15
N PHE A 42 2.27 42.45 -24.53
CA PHE A 42 3.10 41.96 -23.43
C PHE A 42 4.45 41.51 -24.02
N ALA A 43 5.53 42.18 -23.64
CA ALA A 43 6.88 41.78 -24.00
C ALA A 43 7.26 40.50 -23.26
N ILE A 44 7.21 39.36 -23.95
CA ILE A 44 7.73 38.09 -23.48
C ILE A 44 9.26 38.18 -23.47
N ARG A 45 9.87 38.27 -22.28
CA ARG A 45 11.33 38.13 -22.14
C ARG A 45 11.70 36.66 -22.28
N ALA A 46 12.38 36.31 -23.37
CA ALA A 46 12.94 34.97 -23.55
C ALA A 46 14.14 34.75 -22.63
N LEU A 47 14.10 33.70 -21.80
CA LEU A 47 15.15 33.30 -20.86
C LEU A 47 16.24 32.45 -21.51
N HIS A 48 16.73 32.76 -22.72
CA HIS A 48 17.91 32.08 -23.27
C HIS A 48 18.78 33.03 -24.09
N SER A 49 20.06 33.11 -23.75
CA SER A 49 21.08 33.96 -24.41
C SER A 49 22.05 33.16 -25.31
N ASN A 50 21.72 31.92 -25.65
CA ASN A 50 22.52 31.13 -26.59
C ASN A 50 21.97 31.27 -28.00
N SER A 51 22.86 31.48 -28.98
CA SER A 51 22.53 31.40 -30.40
C SER A 51 21.94 30.03 -30.71
N ALA A 52 20.75 29.99 -31.31
CA ALA A 52 20.17 28.74 -31.81
C ALA A 52 21.14 28.13 -32.83
N LYS A 53 21.74 26.99 -32.50
CA LYS A 53 22.48 26.18 -33.47
C LYS A 53 21.47 25.26 -34.16
N PRO A 54 21.34 25.30 -35.50
CA PRO A 54 20.52 24.33 -36.20
C PRO A 54 21.08 22.92 -36.00
N ALA A 55 20.20 21.92 -35.94
CA ALA A 55 20.60 20.52 -35.81
C ALA A 55 21.49 20.11 -37.00
N ASN A 56 22.65 19.54 -36.71
CA ASN A 56 23.54 18.96 -37.72
C ASN A 56 22.96 17.62 -38.15
N VAL A 57 22.19 17.61 -39.24
CA VAL A 57 21.63 16.37 -39.80
C VAL A 57 22.75 15.67 -40.57
N VAL A 58 23.32 14.63 -39.97
CA VAL A 58 24.31 13.77 -40.64
C VAL A 58 23.58 13.03 -41.77
N PRO A 59 24.09 13.03 -43.02
CA PRO A 59 23.45 12.29 -44.10
C PRO A 59 23.64 10.79 -43.87
N VAL A 60 22.53 10.09 -43.69
CA VAL A 60 22.40 8.62 -43.78
C VAL A 60 23.04 7.85 -42.61
N TYR A 61 22.26 7.66 -41.53
CA TYR A 61 22.34 6.39 -40.80
C TYR A 61 21.71 5.30 -41.68
N GLY A 62 22.31 4.10 -41.64
CA GLY A 62 22.11 3.01 -42.60
C GLY A 62 20.68 2.81 -43.11
N THR A 63 20.58 2.58 -44.42
CA THR A 63 19.38 2.11 -45.08
C THR A 63 19.09 0.67 -44.65
N GLY A 64 18.39 0.55 -43.54
CA GLY A 64 17.67 -0.64 -43.13
C GLY A 64 16.36 -0.17 -42.49
N PRO A 65 15.28 -0.97 -42.54
CA PRO A 65 14.13 -0.70 -41.69
C PRO A 65 14.64 -0.48 -40.26
N PRO A 66 14.08 0.48 -39.50
CA PRO A 66 14.41 0.61 -38.09
C PRO A 66 14.30 -0.77 -37.46
N PRO A 67 15.28 -1.20 -36.63
CA PRO A 67 15.19 -2.47 -35.96
C PRO A 67 13.84 -2.54 -35.27
N GLU A 68 13.16 -3.69 -35.39
CA GLU A 68 11.84 -3.84 -34.78
C GLU A 68 11.94 -3.41 -33.31
N PRO A 69 10.99 -2.59 -32.83
CA PRO A 69 10.95 -2.24 -31.41
C PRO A 69 11.00 -3.57 -30.64
N PRO A 70 11.90 -3.69 -29.65
CA PRO A 70 12.08 -4.95 -28.94
C PRO A 70 10.71 -5.40 -28.45
N GLN A 71 10.23 -6.52 -28.99
CA GLN A 71 8.94 -7.05 -28.58
C GLN A 71 9.03 -7.36 -27.08
N PRO A 72 8.06 -6.92 -26.26
CA PRO A 72 8.02 -7.30 -24.86
C PRO A 72 7.93 -8.82 -24.80
N THR A 73 9.06 -9.45 -24.49
CA THR A 73 9.13 -10.90 -24.36
C THR A 73 8.48 -11.25 -23.03
N ILE A 74 7.24 -11.73 -23.11
CA ILE A 74 6.43 -12.19 -21.96
C ILE A 74 7.22 -13.22 -21.12
N ASP A 75 8.10 -14.00 -21.77
CA ASP A 75 8.89 -15.06 -21.14
C ASP A 75 10.13 -14.60 -20.33
N TYR A 76 10.44 -13.29 -20.29
CA TYR A 76 11.63 -12.78 -19.57
C TYR A 76 11.37 -12.26 -18.14
N TYR A 77 10.12 -12.20 -17.69
CA TYR A 77 9.74 -11.55 -16.42
C TYR A 77 9.56 -12.49 -15.22
N GLY A 78 9.86 -13.79 -15.37
CA GLY A 78 9.84 -14.72 -14.24
C GLY A 78 10.84 -14.32 -13.15
N PRO A 79 10.47 -14.33 -11.85
CA PRO A 79 11.42 -14.11 -10.74
C PRO A 79 12.69 -14.97 -10.87
N GLU A 80 12.52 -16.21 -11.34
CA GLU A 80 13.58 -17.18 -11.65
C GLU A 80 14.58 -16.66 -12.69
N HIS A 81 14.12 -16.01 -13.76
CA HIS A 81 14.99 -15.43 -14.79
C HIS A 81 15.81 -14.25 -14.27
N ARG A 82 15.22 -13.41 -13.40
CA ARG A 82 15.94 -12.29 -12.75
C ARG A 82 17.01 -12.81 -11.80
N ILE A 83 16.69 -13.82 -11.00
CA ILE A 83 17.64 -14.48 -10.09
C ILE A 83 18.74 -15.18 -10.89
N ALA A 84 18.40 -15.93 -11.94
CA ALA A 84 19.36 -16.60 -12.81
C ALA A 84 20.27 -15.60 -13.53
N ARG A 85 19.74 -14.48 -14.03
CA ARG A 85 20.52 -13.39 -14.63
C ARG A 85 21.50 -12.80 -13.63
N ARG A 86 21.03 -12.51 -12.40
CA ARG A 86 21.89 -12.01 -11.31
C ARG A 86 22.96 -13.02 -10.91
N LYS A 87 22.62 -14.33 -10.83
CA LYS A 87 23.57 -15.43 -10.58
C LYS A 87 24.61 -15.52 -11.70
N ARG A 88 24.21 -15.49 -12.98
CA ARG A 88 25.12 -15.47 -14.14
C ARG A 88 26.02 -14.23 -14.14
N GLN A 89 25.46 -13.05 -13.88
CA GLN A 89 26.24 -11.81 -13.81
C GLN A 89 27.25 -11.84 -12.65
N ALA A 90 26.86 -12.37 -11.49
CA ALA A 90 27.76 -12.58 -10.36
C ALA A 90 28.88 -13.59 -10.69
N GLU A 91 28.58 -14.67 -11.42
CA GLU A 91 29.57 -15.64 -11.86
C GLU A 91 30.52 -15.07 -12.94
N LEU A 92 30.02 -14.26 -13.88
CA LEU A 92 30.86 -13.54 -14.84
C LEU A 92 31.80 -12.55 -14.14
N LEU A 93 31.30 -11.79 -13.16
CA LEU A 93 32.12 -10.90 -12.33
C LEU A 93 33.18 -11.69 -11.55
N ARG A 94 32.84 -12.89 -11.07
CA ARG A 94 33.79 -13.79 -10.40
C ARG A 94 34.90 -14.25 -11.35
N GLN A 95 34.55 -14.66 -12.57
CA GLN A 95 35.54 -15.07 -13.58
C GLN A 95 36.45 -13.90 -13.97
N ALA A 96 35.89 -12.71 -14.15
CA ALA A 96 36.66 -11.49 -14.47
C ALA A 96 37.64 -11.10 -13.34
N THR A 97 37.24 -11.25 -12.07
CA THR A 97 38.10 -10.94 -10.92
C THR A 97 39.24 -11.96 -10.76
N GLY A 98 39.06 -13.20 -11.22
CA GLY A 98 40.09 -14.25 -11.20
C GLY A 98 41.15 -14.14 -12.31
N LEU A 99 40.89 -13.35 -13.36
CA LEU A 99 41.73 -13.24 -14.56
C LEU A 99 42.57 -11.95 -14.63
N SER A 100 42.44 -11.02 -13.67
CA SER A 100 43.18 -9.74 -13.69
C SER A 100 44.25 -9.68 -12.60
N PRO A 101 45.54 -9.89 -12.92
CA PRO A 101 46.63 -9.68 -11.99
C PRO A 101 47.15 -8.22 -11.95
N SER A 102 46.56 -7.27 -12.69
CA SER A 102 47.20 -5.95 -12.92
C SER A 102 46.33 -4.69 -12.81
N SER A 103 45.08 -4.76 -12.34
CA SER A 103 44.26 -3.53 -12.18
C SER A 103 44.37 -2.94 -10.77
N SER A 104 45.05 -1.80 -10.66
CA SER A 104 45.19 -0.96 -9.48
C SER A 104 43.91 -0.17 -9.10
N TYR A 105 42.76 -0.49 -9.68
CA TYR A 105 41.49 0.10 -9.26
C TYR A 105 41.01 -0.53 -7.95
N ARG A 106 41.38 0.12 -6.84
CA ARG A 106 40.94 -0.17 -5.48
C ARG A 106 39.47 0.22 -5.25
N GLY A 107 38.57 -0.18 -6.14
CA GLY A 107 37.13 -0.15 -5.89
C GLY A 107 36.79 -1.16 -4.80
N LYS A 108 35.96 -0.79 -3.83
CA LYS A 108 35.52 -1.68 -2.74
C LYS A 108 34.98 -2.98 -3.35
N THR A 109 35.77 -4.05 -3.31
CA THR A 109 35.33 -5.38 -3.71
C THR A 109 34.16 -5.74 -2.79
N VAL A 110 32.96 -5.84 -3.36
CA VAL A 110 31.77 -6.30 -2.64
C VAL A 110 32.13 -7.67 -2.07
N ARG A 111 32.26 -7.76 -0.74
CA ARG A 111 32.73 -8.97 -0.08
C ARG A 111 31.84 -10.13 -0.50
N LYS A 112 32.43 -11.16 -1.11
CA LYS A 112 31.73 -12.37 -1.55
C LYS A 112 30.92 -12.96 -0.39
N ARG A 113 29.79 -13.61 -0.67
CA ARG A 113 29.11 -14.41 0.35
C ARG A 113 30.05 -15.51 0.85
N PHE A 114 30.04 -15.78 2.15
CA PHE A 114 30.96 -16.73 2.78
C PHE A 114 30.40 -18.16 2.84
N TRP A 115 29.19 -18.39 2.32
CA TRP A 115 28.53 -19.69 2.28
C TRP A 115 28.26 -20.14 0.84
N LYS A 116 28.23 -21.46 0.61
CA LYS A 116 27.89 -22.02 -0.69
C LYS A 116 26.46 -22.52 -0.73
N ASP A 117 26.09 -23.33 0.24
CA ASP A 117 24.83 -24.07 0.29
C ASP A 117 24.00 -23.64 1.51
N VAL A 118 22.68 -23.61 1.36
CA VAL A 118 21.73 -23.29 2.44
C VAL A 118 20.77 -24.44 2.60
N HIS A 119 20.57 -24.92 3.82
CA HIS A 119 19.67 -26.04 4.08
C HIS A 119 18.88 -25.86 5.37
N VAL A 120 17.70 -26.47 5.41
CA VAL A 120 16.85 -26.56 6.59
C VAL A 120 17.18 -27.85 7.33
N ARG A 121 17.39 -27.77 8.64
CA ARG A 121 17.57 -28.94 9.52
C ARG A 121 16.57 -28.90 10.65
N GLU A 122 16.05 -30.06 10.98
CA GLU A 122 15.33 -30.25 12.23
C GLU A 122 16.34 -30.55 13.34
N VAL A 123 16.37 -29.71 14.37
CA VAL A 123 17.30 -29.81 15.49
C VAL A 123 16.52 -29.56 16.78
N ASN A 124 16.51 -30.55 17.69
CA ASN A 124 15.83 -30.47 18.98
C ASN A 124 14.35 -30.03 18.89
N GLY A 125 13.61 -30.56 17.92
CA GLY A 125 12.19 -30.26 17.75
C GLY A 125 11.90 -28.84 17.21
N ALA A 126 12.87 -28.22 16.53
CA ALA A 126 12.70 -26.94 15.85
C ALA A 126 13.42 -26.96 14.50
N TYR A 127 12.95 -26.16 13.55
CA TYR A 127 13.69 -25.93 12.31
C TYR A 127 14.78 -24.86 12.52
N GLU A 128 15.99 -25.18 12.08
CA GLU A 128 17.12 -24.26 12.00
C GLU A 128 17.57 -24.15 10.53
N ILE A 129 17.89 -22.93 10.10
CA ILE A 129 18.49 -22.69 8.78
C ILE A 129 20.00 -22.72 8.95
N HIS A 130 20.70 -23.50 8.14
CA HIS A 130 22.15 -23.65 8.18
C HIS A 130 22.76 -23.13 6.88
N LEU A 131 23.77 -22.27 7.01
CA LEU A 131 24.64 -21.76 5.95
C LEU A 131 25.90 -22.61 5.95
N ASP A 132 26.06 -23.48 4.96
CA ASP A 132 26.99 -24.61 4.99
C ASP A 132 26.86 -25.37 6.33
N THR A 133 27.87 -25.36 7.20
CA THR A 133 27.81 -26.07 8.49
C THR A 133 27.31 -25.23 9.65
N ARG A 134 27.02 -23.93 9.43
CA ARG A 134 26.79 -22.96 10.51
C ARG A 134 25.32 -22.55 10.60
N PRO A 135 24.70 -22.58 11.79
CA PRO A 135 23.33 -22.12 11.94
C PRO A 135 23.22 -20.61 11.74
N LEU A 136 22.11 -20.18 11.12
CA LEU A 136 21.72 -18.79 10.97
C LEU A 136 21.39 -18.19 12.34
N ARG A 137 21.87 -16.98 12.59
CA ARG A 137 21.78 -16.32 13.88
C ARG A 137 21.07 -14.99 13.79
N HIS A 138 20.37 -14.65 14.87
CA HIS A 138 19.73 -13.37 15.06
C HIS A 138 20.77 -12.23 15.02
N PRO A 139 20.52 -11.13 14.28
CA PRO A 139 21.51 -10.07 14.10
C PRO A 139 22.00 -9.41 15.39
N HIS A 140 21.11 -9.23 16.37
CA HIS A 140 21.41 -8.51 17.62
C HIS A 140 21.84 -9.45 18.75
N THR A 141 20.95 -10.36 19.13
CA THR A 141 21.13 -11.33 20.24
C THR A 141 22.13 -12.46 19.94
N LYS A 142 22.49 -12.69 18.67
CA LYS A 142 23.38 -13.78 18.21
C LYS A 142 22.89 -15.21 18.54
N SER A 143 21.67 -15.35 19.06
CA SER A 143 21.01 -16.64 19.25
C SER A 143 20.74 -17.29 17.89
N VAL A 144 20.65 -18.62 17.87
CA VAL A 144 20.25 -19.35 16.66
C VAL A 144 18.78 -19.10 16.40
N ILE A 145 18.42 -18.81 15.15
CA ILE A 145 17.02 -18.67 14.74
C ILE A 145 16.40 -20.08 14.74
N ARG A 146 15.44 -20.29 15.63
CA ARG A 146 14.70 -21.54 15.78
C ARG A 146 13.24 -21.31 15.47
N LEU A 147 12.69 -22.10 14.57
CA LEU A 147 11.31 -22.02 14.13
C LEU A 147 10.51 -23.23 14.63
N PRO A 148 9.22 -23.06 14.95
CA PRO A 148 8.34 -24.19 15.23
C PRO A 148 8.27 -25.18 14.07
N LEU A 149 8.13 -26.48 14.37
CA LEU A 149 7.93 -27.52 13.33
C LEU A 149 6.62 -27.34 12.56
N SER A 150 5.67 -26.61 13.13
CA SER A 150 4.45 -26.24 12.44
C SER A 150 4.69 -25.30 11.25
N LYS A 151 5.87 -24.67 11.12
CA LYS A 151 6.17 -23.67 10.07
C LYS A 151 7.22 -24.13 9.05
N PRO A 152 7.02 -25.26 8.34
CA PRO A 152 8.00 -25.74 7.36
C PRO A 152 8.14 -24.79 6.17
N ASN A 153 7.04 -24.17 5.71
CA ASN A 153 7.07 -23.24 4.58
C ASN A 153 7.94 -22.01 4.90
N LEU A 154 7.79 -21.42 6.08
CA LEU A 154 8.62 -20.31 6.53
C LEU A 154 10.12 -20.71 6.56
N ALA A 155 10.44 -21.89 7.09
CA ALA A 155 11.81 -22.38 7.17
C ALA A 155 12.46 -22.52 5.78
N HIS A 156 11.74 -23.10 4.81
CA HIS A 156 12.22 -23.23 3.44
C HIS A 156 12.30 -21.87 2.73
N SER A 157 11.33 -20.98 2.93
CA SER A 157 11.38 -19.63 2.36
C SER A 157 12.56 -18.82 2.89
N LEU A 158 12.93 -18.97 4.18
CA LEU A 158 14.15 -18.39 4.73
C LEU A 158 15.41 -18.99 4.09
N ALA A 159 15.44 -20.29 3.84
CA ALA A 159 16.55 -20.90 3.12
C ALA A 159 16.71 -20.35 1.70
N VAL A 160 15.60 -20.17 0.98
CA VAL A 160 15.57 -19.55 -0.36
C VAL A 160 16.01 -18.08 -0.31
N GLU A 161 15.55 -17.32 0.68
CA GLU A 161 15.96 -15.93 0.90
C GLU A 161 17.49 -15.83 0.99
N TRP A 162 18.13 -16.69 1.81
CA TRP A 162 19.58 -16.71 1.99
C TRP A 162 20.37 -17.31 0.83
N ASP A 163 19.82 -18.26 0.06
CA ASP A 163 20.45 -18.74 -1.17
C ASP A 163 20.43 -17.67 -2.27
N SER A 164 19.40 -16.81 -2.29
CA SER A 164 19.29 -15.73 -3.29
C SER A 164 20.33 -14.61 -3.12
N LEU A 165 20.97 -14.52 -1.94
CA LEU A 165 21.95 -13.48 -1.64
C LEU A 165 23.27 -13.73 -2.40
N LEU A 166 23.76 -12.68 -3.06
CA LEU A 166 25.00 -12.71 -3.85
C LEU A 166 26.24 -12.33 -3.02
N SER A 167 26.06 -11.57 -1.95
CA SER A 167 27.12 -11.03 -1.11
C SER A 167 26.74 -11.07 0.36
N ALA A 168 27.74 -11.19 1.24
CA ALA A 168 27.54 -11.04 2.68
C ALA A 168 26.97 -9.66 3.08
N GLN A 169 27.23 -8.61 2.30
CA GLN A 169 26.64 -7.28 2.54
C GLN A 169 25.15 -7.23 2.21
N HIS A 170 24.64 -8.15 1.39
CA HIS A 170 23.20 -8.20 1.12
C HIS A 170 22.43 -8.65 2.37
N ALA A 171 23.04 -9.48 3.21
CA ALA A 171 22.47 -9.88 4.49
C ALA A 171 22.33 -8.73 5.51
N THR A 172 22.89 -7.54 5.24
CA THR A 172 22.67 -6.35 6.07
C THR A 172 21.60 -5.42 5.50
N LYS A 173 21.05 -5.74 4.32
CA LYS A 173 20.06 -4.91 3.63
C LYS A 173 18.66 -5.48 3.88
N GLN A 174 17.84 -4.78 4.65
CA GLN A 174 16.51 -5.24 5.06
C GLN A 174 15.60 -5.64 3.88
N HIS A 175 15.66 -4.91 2.75
CA HIS A 175 14.87 -5.22 1.55
C HIS A 175 15.31 -6.50 0.83
N LEU A 176 16.47 -7.09 1.17
CA LEU A 176 16.95 -8.36 0.62
C LEU A 176 16.76 -9.53 1.59
N ILE A 177 16.44 -9.25 2.87
CA ILE A 177 16.18 -10.26 3.89
C ILE A 177 14.89 -10.00 4.70
N PRO A 178 13.76 -9.72 4.04
CA PRO A 178 12.52 -9.34 4.72
C PRO A 178 11.95 -10.43 5.63
N LEU A 179 12.01 -11.70 5.25
CA LEU A 179 11.51 -12.82 6.05
C LEU A 179 12.38 -13.01 7.29
N THR A 180 13.71 -12.90 7.15
CA THR A 180 14.62 -12.98 8.29
C THR A 180 14.31 -11.86 9.28
N ALA A 181 14.18 -10.62 8.81
CA ALA A 181 13.87 -9.48 9.66
C ALA A 181 12.52 -9.66 10.39
N LEU A 182 11.50 -10.13 9.68
CA LEU A 182 10.16 -10.36 10.24
C LEU A 182 10.13 -11.52 11.25
N THR A 183 10.84 -12.60 10.96
CA THR A 183 11.01 -13.74 11.87
C THR A 183 11.74 -13.32 13.14
N CYS A 184 12.82 -12.55 13.00
CA CYS A 184 13.56 -11.98 14.11
C CYS A 184 12.65 -11.12 15.01
N ARG A 185 11.81 -10.27 14.40
CA ARG A 185 10.80 -9.48 15.13
C ARG A 185 9.82 -10.35 15.92
N ALA A 186 9.32 -11.43 15.34
CA ALA A 186 8.44 -12.38 16.04
C ALA A 186 9.15 -13.04 17.24
N LEU A 187 10.42 -13.45 17.07
CA LEU A 187 11.20 -14.04 18.15
C LEU A 187 11.52 -13.03 19.27
N ASP A 188 11.79 -11.77 18.92
CA ASP A 188 11.99 -10.70 19.90
C ASP A 188 10.72 -10.47 20.73
N ILE A 189 9.53 -10.46 20.11
CA ILE A 189 8.25 -10.38 20.82
C ILE A 189 8.08 -11.59 21.75
N ALA A 190 8.33 -12.80 21.27
CA ALA A 190 8.19 -14.02 22.08
C ALA A 190 9.15 -14.02 23.29
N ALA A 191 10.38 -13.56 23.10
CA ALA A 191 11.37 -13.48 24.16
C ALA A 191 11.02 -12.41 25.21
N ASP A 192 10.49 -11.27 24.77
CA ASP A 192 10.00 -10.20 25.66
C ASP A 192 8.73 -10.63 26.43
N ASP A 193 7.80 -11.32 25.77
CA ASP A 193 6.61 -11.89 26.44
C ASP A 193 6.97 -12.92 27.52
N ALA A 194 8.05 -13.68 27.30
CA ALA A 194 8.58 -14.65 28.26
C ALA A 194 9.49 -14.03 29.33
N SER A 195 9.79 -12.73 29.24
CA SER A 195 10.70 -12.06 30.17
C SER A 195 10.08 -11.93 31.56
N PRO A 196 10.82 -12.21 32.64
CA PRO A 196 10.32 -12.06 34.01
C PRO A 196 10.03 -10.59 34.39
N ALA A 197 10.56 -9.62 33.64
CA ALA A 197 10.28 -8.20 33.85
C ALA A 197 8.89 -7.76 33.33
N GLY A 198 8.20 -8.64 32.60
CA GLY A 198 6.93 -8.37 31.93
C GLY A 198 7.08 -7.87 30.49
N PRO A 199 6.04 -8.01 29.66
CA PRO A 199 6.08 -7.64 28.25
C PRO A 199 6.11 -6.13 28.05
N THR A 200 7.07 -5.64 27.27
CA THR A 200 7.22 -4.23 26.90
C THR A 200 6.86 -3.97 25.45
N ILE A 201 7.15 -4.91 24.55
CA ILE A 201 6.96 -4.77 23.10
C ILE A 201 5.48 -4.89 22.76
N ARG A 202 4.81 -5.94 23.23
CA ARG A 202 3.39 -6.20 22.91
C ARG A 202 2.47 -5.03 23.26
N PRO A 203 2.53 -4.40 24.45
CA PRO A 203 1.75 -3.21 24.75
C PRO A 203 2.02 -2.04 23.79
N GLN A 204 3.27 -1.84 23.36
CA GLN A 204 3.62 -0.80 22.39
C GLN A 204 3.02 -1.08 21.02
N VAL A 205 3.08 -2.33 20.56
CA VAL A 205 2.46 -2.77 19.29
C VAL A 205 0.94 -2.60 19.36
N ILE A 206 0.29 -3.01 20.44
CA ILE A 206 -1.16 -2.81 20.64
C ILE A 206 -1.50 -1.31 20.55
N SER A 207 -0.74 -0.45 21.25
CA SER A 207 -0.97 0.99 21.20
C SER A 207 -0.77 1.57 19.80
N LEU A 208 0.19 1.05 19.03
CA LEU A 208 0.42 1.46 17.64
C LEU A 208 -0.74 1.04 16.75
N LEU A 209 -1.17 -0.22 16.82
CA LEU A 209 -2.24 -0.78 15.99
C LEU A 209 -3.59 -0.11 16.28
N LEU A 210 -3.91 0.18 17.54
CA LEU A 210 -5.13 0.89 17.89
C LEU A 210 -5.16 2.34 17.35
N ARG A 211 -4.00 2.99 17.16
CA ARG A 211 -3.98 4.29 16.46
C ARG A 211 -4.33 4.14 14.98
N TYR A 212 -3.94 3.03 14.35
CA TYR A 212 -4.37 2.74 12.98
C TYR A 212 -5.87 2.44 12.90
N LEU A 213 -6.49 1.84 13.92
CA LEU A 213 -7.95 1.69 13.95
C LEU A 213 -8.65 3.06 13.90
N ASP A 214 -8.10 4.05 14.62
CA ASP A 214 -8.66 5.42 14.68
C ASP A 214 -8.50 6.17 13.34
N THR A 215 -7.62 5.73 12.45
CA THR A 215 -7.34 6.37 11.14
C THR A 215 -7.15 5.33 10.04
N ASP A 216 -7.96 4.27 10.04
CA ASP A 216 -7.79 3.14 9.13
C ASP A 216 -8.12 3.58 7.70
N SER A 217 -7.29 3.21 6.72
CA SER A 217 -7.52 3.60 5.33
C SER A 217 -8.86 3.11 4.76
N LEU A 218 -9.38 1.97 5.23
CA LEU A 218 -10.70 1.47 4.81
C LEU A 218 -11.88 2.23 5.45
N LEU A 219 -11.61 3.05 6.47
CA LEU A 219 -12.60 3.84 7.19
C LEU A 219 -12.62 5.31 6.77
N CYS A 220 -11.78 5.69 5.81
CA CYS A 220 -11.65 7.06 5.34
C CYS A 220 -12.16 7.15 3.89
N TRP A 221 -13.36 7.68 3.71
CA TRP A 221 -14.04 7.68 2.42
C TRP A 221 -14.00 9.04 1.76
N VAL A 222 -13.99 9.02 0.42
CA VAL A 222 -14.21 10.20 -0.39
C VAL A 222 -15.65 10.70 -0.19
N PRO A 223 -15.93 12.01 -0.16
CA PRO A 223 -17.31 12.48 -0.19
C PRO A 223 -18.06 11.92 -1.39
N ARG A 224 -19.34 11.56 -1.20
CA ARG A 224 -20.17 11.08 -2.31
C ARG A 224 -20.25 12.17 -3.41
N PRO A 225 -20.15 11.81 -4.71
CA PRO A 225 -20.33 12.76 -5.80
C PRO A 225 -21.63 13.56 -5.63
N GLY A 226 -21.54 14.89 -5.75
CA GLY A 226 -22.67 15.81 -5.54
C GLY A 226 -22.92 16.26 -4.09
N ALA A 227 -22.18 15.74 -3.10
CA ALA A 227 -22.28 16.19 -1.70
C ALA A 227 -21.61 17.56 -1.45
N LEU A 228 -20.55 17.88 -2.21
CA LEU A 228 -20.01 19.23 -2.33
C LEU A 228 -20.48 19.81 -3.67
N ASN A 229 -21.12 20.98 -3.64
CA ASN A 229 -21.59 21.72 -4.81
C ASN A 229 -20.42 22.25 -5.68
N VAL A 230 -19.58 21.37 -6.20
CA VAL A 230 -18.52 21.71 -7.15
C VAL A 230 -18.96 21.20 -8.52
N SER A 231 -19.13 22.12 -9.46
CA SER A 231 -19.65 21.90 -10.81
C SER A 231 -18.66 21.18 -11.73
N GLU A 232 -18.05 20.10 -11.26
CA GLU A 232 -17.04 19.32 -11.98
C GLU A 232 -17.37 17.82 -11.96
N ALA A 233 -18.66 17.45 -11.98
CA ALA A 233 -19.02 16.08 -12.33
C ALA A 233 -18.96 15.95 -13.86
N PRO A 234 -18.13 15.04 -14.43
CA PRO A 234 -18.30 14.62 -15.81
C PRO A 234 -19.72 14.07 -15.97
N GLU A 235 -20.45 14.52 -17.00
CA GLU A 235 -21.87 14.20 -17.25
C GLU A 235 -22.17 12.71 -17.55
N GLU A 236 -21.26 11.78 -17.23
CA GLU A 236 -21.43 10.34 -17.46
C GLU A 236 -21.29 9.45 -16.20
N GLU A 237 -21.25 10.01 -14.99
CA GLU A 237 -21.34 9.23 -13.75
C GLU A 237 -22.79 9.10 -13.27
N GLY A 238 -23.57 8.22 -13.92
CA GLY A 238 -24.99 8.06 -13.54
C GLY A 238 -25.76 6.95 -14.25
N LYS A 239 -25.10 6.06 -15.00
CA LYS A 239 -25.76 4.88 -15.55
C LYS A 239 -25.47 3.68 -14.65
N GLU A 240 -26.50 3.18 -13.98
CA GLU A 240 -26.49 1.89 -13.30
C GLU A 240 -26.06 0.81 -14.31
N ASN A 241 -24.80 0.39 -14.24
CA ASN A 241 -24.29 -0.73 -15.03
C ASN A 241 -24.39 -2.00 -14.17
N ASN A 242 -25.55 -2.66 -14.14
CA ASN A 242 -25.70 -4.05 -13.68
C ASN A 242 -25.02 -4.38 -12.32
N GLY A 243 -25.10 -3.51 -11.31
CA GLY A 243 -24.49 -3.73 -10.00
C GLY A 243 -22.97 -3.47 -9.92
N GLN A 244 -22.36 -2.89 -10.96
CA GLN A 244 -20.99 -2.40 -10.90
C GLN A 244 -20.93 -1.01 -10.25
N PRO A 245 -19.95 -0.78 -9.37
CA PRO A 245 -19.82 0.49 -8.67
C PRO A 245 -19.49 1.61 -9.67
N THR A 246 -20.27 2.69 -9.58
CA THR A 246 -20.24 3.79 -10.54
C THR A 246 -19.24 4.87 -10.18
N CYS A 247 -18.91 5.01 -8.90
CA CYS A 247 -17.92 5.97 -8.41
C CYS A 247 -16.98 5.35 -7.37
N LEU A 248 -15.90 6.08 -7.03
CA LEU A 248 -14.92 5.66 -6.02
C LEU A 248 -15.55 5.42 -4.65
N HIS A 249 -16.54 6.23 -4.26
CA HIS A 249 -17.27 6.04 -3.00
C HIS A 249 -17.95 4.67 -2.96
N ASP A 250 -18.63 4.26 -4.03
CA ASP A 250 -19.33 2.96 -4.08
C ASP A 250 -18.35 1.79 -3.97
N LEU A 251 -17.17 1.91 -4.60
CA LEU A 251 -16.09 0.93 -4.48
C LEU A 251 -15.52 0.84 -3.05
N GLN A 252 -15.30 1.99 -2.41
CA GLN A 252 -14.85 2.07 -1.02
C GLN A 252 -15.88 1.42 -0.09
N GLU A 253 -17.16 1.75 -0.25
CA GLU A 253 -18.27 1.20 0.53
C GLU A 253 -18.37 -0.33 0.36
N GLN A 254 -18.33 -0.83 -0.88
CA GLN A 254 -18.38 -2.27 -1.16
C GLN A 254 -17.20 -3.01 -0.52
N THR A 255 -15.98 -2.47 -0.67
CA THR A 255 -14.76 -3.08 -0.12
C THR A 255 -14.78 -3.07 1.40
N TYR A 256 -15.23 -1.97 1.99
CA TYR A 256 -15.44 -1.84 3.42
C TYR A 256 -16.42 -2.89 3.94
N GLN A 257 -17.61 -3.02 3.34
CA GLN A 257 -18.63 -3.99 3.75
C GLN A 257 -18.10 -5.42 3.67
N ARG A 258 -17.31 -5.71 2.64
CA ARG A 258 -16.70 -7.01 2.43
C ARG A 258 -15.70 -7.38 3.53
N VAL A 259 -14.81 -6.45 3.89
CA VAL A 259 -13.82 -6.68 4.96
C VAL A 259 -14.47 -6.67 6.33
N THR A 260 -15.27 -5.65 6.66
CA THR A 260 -15.89 -5.53 7.98
C THR A 260 -16.94 -6.59 8.22
N GLY A 261 -17.72 -7.00 7.21
CA GLY A 261 -18.68 -8.08 7.34
C GLY A 261 -18.05 -9.39 7.78
N TYR A 262 -16.85 -9.72 7.29
CA TYR A 262 -16.08 -10.86 7.79
C TYR A 262 -15.65 -10.65 9.26
N LEU A 263 -15.09 -9.47 9.56
CA LEU A 263 -14.57 -9.17 10.89
C LEU A 263 -15.67 -9.19 11.95
N THR A 264 -16.80 -8.54 11.72
CA THR A 264 -17.91 -8.44 12.69
C THR A 264 -18.74 -9.71 12.80
N SER A 265 -18.69 -10.61 11.81
CA SER A 265 -19.37 -11.91 11.88
C SER A 265 -18.52 -13.01 12.50
N ARG A 266 -17.20 -13.02 12.23
CA ARG A 266 -16.30 -14.11 12.63
C ARG A 266 -15.31 -13.71 13.72
N LEU A 267 -14.60 -12.60 13.54
CA LEU A 267 -13.46 -12.25 14.39
C LEU A 267 -13.88 -11.49 15.66
N TRP A 268 -14.79 -10.54 15.52
CA TRP A 268 -15.27 -9.62 16.54
C TRP A 268 -16.81 -9.62 16.56
N PRO A 269 -17.45 -10.76 16.90
CA PRO A 269 -18.90 -10.90 16.88
C PRO A 269 -19.59 -9.84 17.74
N GLY A 270 -20.62 -9.19 17.17
CA GLY A 270 -21.41 -8.16 17.85
C GLY A 270 -20.73 -6.80 17.95
N THR A 271 -19.58 -6.60 17.30
CA THR A 271 -18.90 -5.31 17.23
C THR A 271 -19.42 -4.49 16.06
N GLU A 272 -19.72 -3.22 16.30
CA GLU A 272 -20.02 -2.26 15.25
C GLU A 272 -18.75 -1.49 14.89
N ILE A 273 -18.41 -1.48 13.61
CA ILE A 273 -17.35 -0.65 13.04
C ILE A 273 -18.04 0.40 12.18
N VAL A 274 -17.60 1.64 12.26
CA VAL A 274 -18.16 2.75 11.47
C VAL A 274 -17.06 3.49 10.71
N PRO A 275 -17.37 4.08 9.55
CA PRO A 275 -16.44 4.96 8.85
C PRO A 275 -16.04 6.15 9.71
N VAL A 276 -14.73 6.38 9.78
CA VAL A 276 -14.08 7.42 10.59
C VAL A 276 -14.20 8.78 9.91
N LEU A 277 -14.01 8.81 8.58
CA LEU A 277 -14.22 10.00 7.74
C LEU A 277 -15.21 9.63 6.62
N ASP A 278 -16.31 10.38 6.53
CA ASP A 278 -17.36 10.22 5.51
C ASP A 278 -17.47 11.45 4.60
N GLY A 279 -16.39 12.22 4.47
CA GLY A 279 -16.31 13.40 3.61
C GLY A 279 -16.99 14.66 4.16
N ALA A 280 -17.79 14.58 5.22
CA ALA A 280 -18.42 15.74 5.86
C ALA A 280 -17.49 16.48 6.85
N SER A 281 -16.40 15.85 7.25
CA SER A 281 -15.44 16.35 8.23
C SER A 281 -14.04 15.88 7.89
N ILE A 282 -13.04 16.71 8.19
CA ILE A 282 -11.62 16.34 8.15
C ILE A 282 -11.14 15.73 9.48
N LEU A 283 -11.94 15.83 10.53
CA LEU A 283 -11.64 15.29 11.85
C LEU A 283 -12.19 13.87 11.98
N PRO A 284 -11.33 12.87 12.27
CA PRO A 284 -11.74 11.50 12.54
C PRO A 284 -12.80 11.38 13.63
N ARG A 285 -13.89 10.64 13.36
CA ARG A 285 -14.84 10.24 14.40
C ARG A 285 -14.29 9.05 15.20
N HIS A 286 -14.64 8.99 16.47
CA HIS A 286 -14.33 7.83 17.31
C HIS A 286 -15.26 6.65 16.99
N GLN A 287 -14.71 5.44 17.12
CA GLN A 287 -15.50 4.21 17.05
C GLN A 287 -16.51 4.12 18.22
N PRO A 288 -17.61 3.37 18.07
CA PRO A 288 -18.56 3.11 19.15
C PRO A 288 -17.88 2.55 20.41
N PRO A 289 -18.44 2.84 21.61
CA PRO A 289 -17.86 2.33 22.86
C PRO A 289 -17.86 0.80 22.87
N GLY A 290 -16.73 0.19 23.28
CA GLY A 290 -16.56 -1.26 23.31
C GLY A 290 -15.82 -1.83 22.10
N THR A 291 -15.94 -1.21 20.91
CA THR A 291 -15.26 -1.67 19.68
C THR A 291 -13.75 -1.71 19.86
N ARG A 292 -13.18 -0.64 20.43
CA ARG A 292 -11.74 -0.54 20.68
C ARG A 292 -11.27 -1.60 21.67
N GLU A 293 -12.06 -1.90 22.70
CA GLU A 293 -11.75 -2.87 23.75
C GLU A 293 -11.78 -4.30 23.21
N VAL A 294 -12.74 -4.64 22.35
CA VAL A 294 -12.82 -5.94 21.67
C VAL A 294 -11.60 -6.15 20.76
N VAL A 295 -11.31 -5.16 19.90
CA VAL A 295 -10.14 -5.22 19.01
C VAL A 295 -8.85 -5.33 19.82
N LYS A 296 -8.70 -4.53 20.88
CA LYS A 296 -7.54 -4.60 21.79
C LYS A 296 -7.38 -5.97 22.42
N GLY A 297 -8.48 -6.56 22.91
CA GLY A 297 -8.49 -7.89 23.51
C GLY A 297 -8.05 -8.97 22.53
N TRP A 298 -8.54 -8.91 21.29
CA TRP A 298 -8.12 -9.82 20.22
C TRP A 298 -6.63 -9.70 19.92
N ILE A 299 -6.12 -8.48 19.69
CA ILE A 299 -4.69 -8.25 19.41
C ILE A 299 -3.82 -8.75 20.58
N ALA A 300 -4.25 -8.52 21.82
CA ALA A 300 -3.51 -8.95 23.00
C ALA A 300 -3.37 -10.47 23.09
N GLY A 301 -4.36 -11.22 22.61
CA GLY A 301 -4.38 -12.69 22.61
C GLY A 301 -3.58 -13.35 21.48
N LEU A 302 -3.11 -12.60 20.49
CA LEU A 302 -2.34 -13.15 19.36
C LEU A 302 -0.98 -13.69 19.80
N SER A 303 -0.52 -14.77 19.18
CA SER A 303 0.84 -15.24 19.40
C SER A 303 1.88 -14.26 18.86
N ALA A 304 3.15 -14.43 19.25
CA ALA A 304 4.20 -13.52 18.84
C ALA A 304 4.40 -13.47 17.30
N PHE A 305 4.18 -14.59 16.62
CA PHE A 305 4.24 -14.67 15.15
C PHE A 305 3.06 -13.95 14.50
N GLU A 306 1.84 -14.19 14.99
CA GLU A 306 0.65 -13.49 14.50
C GLU A 306 0.71 -11.99 14.75
N LEU A 307 1.17 -11.56 15.93
CA LEU A 307 1.29 -10.15 16.28
C LEU A 307 2.33 -9.44 15.41
N ALA A 308 3.48 -10.06 15.14
CA ALA A 308 4.47 -9.52 14.21
C ALA A 308 3.93 -9.43 12.78
N GLY A 309 3.15 -10.43 12.36
CA GLY A 309 2.46 -10.43 11.07
C GLY A 309 1.44 -9.30 10.95
N LEU A 310 0.58 -9.13 11.96
CA LEU A 310 -0.41 -8.07 12.03
C LEU A 310 0.24 -6.69 12.05
N GLU A 311 1.29 -6.49 12.85
CA GLU A 311 2.11 -5.27 12.88
C GLU A 311 2.63 -4.94 11.49
N ARG A 312 3.26 -5.90 10.80
CA ARG A 312 3.81 -5.70 9.48
C ARG A 312 2.74 -5.37 8.43
N ALA A 313 1.65 -6.13 8.38
CA ALA A 313 0.58 -5.92 7.40
C ALA A 313 -0.14 -4.58 7.62
N THR A 314 -0.39 -4.21 8.88
CA THR A 314 -1.04 -2.93 9.21
C THR A 314 -0.19 -1.75 8.77
N LEU A 315 1.13 -1.79 9.05
CA LEU A 315 2.04 -0.73 8.63
C LEU A 315 2.20 -0.64 7.11
N ALA A 316 2.19 -1.78 6.41
CA ALA A 316 2.30 -1.85 4.96
C ALA A 316 1.07 -1.25 4.26
N GLY A 317 -0.12 -1.70 4.64
CA GLY A 317 -1.39 -1.29 4.02
C GLY A 317 -2.04 -0.07 4.67
N LYS A 318 -1.50 0.43 5.78
CA LYS A 318 -2.11 1.49 6.62
C LYS A 318 -3.55 1.17 7.06
N SER A 319 -3.88 -0.12 7.14
CA SER A 319 -5.20 -0.63 7.54
C SER A 319 -5.03 -1.79 8.52
N LEU A 320 -5.52 -1.60 9.74
CA LEU A 320 -5.65 -2.67 10.72
C LEU A 320 -6.73 -3.66 10.30
N LEU A 321 -7.82 -3.19 9.71
CA LEU A 321 -8.96 -4.04 9.32
C LEU A 321 -8.57 -5.04 8.22
N ALA A 322 -7.91 -4.56 7.15
CA ALA A 322 -7.43 -5.42 6.08
C ALA A 322 -6.38 -6.42 6.60
N ALA A 323 -5.45 -5.94 7.44
CA ALA A 323 -4.42 -6.76 8.05
C ALA A 323 -5.00 -7.84 8.98
N ALA A 324 -6.02 -7.49 9.78
CA ALA A 324 -6.70 -8.41 10.68
C ALA A 324 -7.42 -9.51 9.89
N ARG A 325 -8.11 -9.17 8.79
CA ARG A 325 -8.73 -10.17 7.91
C ARG A 325 -7.68 -11.09 7.29
N LEU A 326 -6.59 -10.54 6.76
CA LEU A 326 -5.50 -11.34 6.18
C LEU A 326 -4.88 -12.30 7.21
N VAL A 327 -4.57 -11.83 8.41
CA VAL A 327 -3.99 -12.68 9.47
C VAL A 327 -5.00 -13.73 9.94
N ALA A 328 -6.29 -13.39 10.09
CA ALA A 328 -7.31 -14.34 10.49
C ALA A 328 -7.52 -15.47 9.46
N GLU A 329 -7.39 -15.19 8.17
CA GLU A 329 -7.57 -16.19 7.10
C GLU A 329 -6.36 -17.14 6.96
N TRP A 330 -5.15 -16.65 7.25
CA TRP A 330 -3.91 -17.40 7.00
C TRP A 330 -3.22 -17.93 8.26
N SER A 331 -3.55 -17.39 9.43
CA SER A 331 -2.93 -17.81 10.67
C SER A 331 -3.17 -19.28 10.94
N GLU A 332 -2.13 -19.96 11.43
CA GLU A 332 -2.27 -21.33 11.85
C GLU A 332 -3.05 -21.59 13.13
N GLU A 333 -3.22 -20.55 13.93
CA GLU A 333 -3.94 -20.60 15.19
C GLU A 333 -5.39 -20.14 15.04
N SER A 334 -5.74 -19.57 13.89
CA SER A 334 -7.09 -19.13 13.61
C SER A 334 -8.03 -20.31 13.37
N PRO A 335 -9.18 -20.39 14.07
CA PRO A 335 -10.21 -21.39 13.79
C PRO A 335 -10.90 -21.14 12.44
N PHE A 336 -10.76 -19.94 11.88
CA PHE A 336 -11.36 -19.52 10.62
C PHE A 336 -10.39 -19.58 9.44
N ARG A 337 -9.24 -20.23 9.63
CA ARG A 337 -8.24 -20.39 8.58
C ARG A 337 -8.90 -20.96 7.32
N TRP A 338 -8.55 -20.40 6.17
CA TRP A 338 -8.95 -20.95 4.88
C TRP A 338 -8.39 -22.38 4.70
N GLN A 339 -9.28 -23.33 4.44
CA GLN A 339 -8.95 -24.77 4.32
C GLN A 339 -9.01 -25.30 2.88
N GLY A 340 -9.09 -24.45 1.86
CA GLY A 340 -9.30 -24.90 0.49
C GLY A 340 -10.73 -24.71 -0.01
N ILE A 341 -10.89 -24.89 -1.32
CA ILE A 341 -12.19 -25.04 -2.02
C ILE A 341 -12.76 -26.45 -1.77
N VAL A 342 -12.56 -27.05 -0.59
CA VAL A 342 -12.97 -28.44 -0.36
C VAL A 342 -14.45 -28.51 0.05
N ASN A 343 -15.04 -27.41 0.54
CA ASN A 343 -16.46 -27.38 0.98
C ASN A 343 -17.19 -26.05 0.69
N ALA A 344 -16.68 -25.20 -0.21
CA ALA A 344 -17.37 -23.96 -0.54
C ALA A 344 -18.40 -24.22 -1.65
N SER A 345 -19.69 -24.00 -1.36
CA SER A 345 -20.61 -23.53 -2.39
C SER A 345 -19.94 -22.35 -3.09
N GLN A 346 -19.92 -22.38 -4.41
CA GLN A 346 -19.15 -21.48 -5.28
C GLN A 346 -19.51 -19.99 -5.11
N GLU A 347 -20.50 -19.69 -4.27
CA GLU A 347 -21.07 -18.37 -4.01
C GLU A 347 -20.67 -17.74 -2.66
N ASP A 348 -20.13 -18.48 -1.67
CA ASP A 348 -20.03 -17.97 -0.27
C ASP A 348 -18.62 -17.84 0.33
N ALA A 349 -17.56 -18.38 -0.28
CA ALA A 349 -16.20 -18.29 0.27
C ALA A 349 -15.32 -17.38 -0.59
N GLU A 350 -15.50 -16.07 -0.43
CA GLU A 350 -14.52 -15.13 -0.97
C GLU A 350 -13.21 -15.23 -0.17
N PHE A 351 -12.28 -15.99 -0.73
CA PHE A 351 -10.89 -16.06 -0.28
C PHE A 351 -10.26 -14.67 -0.22
N PHE A 352 -9.66 -14.33 0.92
CA PHE A 352 -8.95 -13.07 1.11
C PHE A 352 -7.45 -13.32 1.25
N GLY A 353 -6.76 -13.30 0.11
CA GLY A 353 -5.32 -13.51 -0.01
C GLY A 353 -4.53 -12.21 -0.07
N VAL A 354 -3.25 -12.36 -0.48
CA VAL A 354 -2.32 -11.24 -0.65
C VAL A 354 -2.83 -10.23 -1.67
N GLU A 355 -3.37 -10.72 -2.79
CA GLU A 355 -3.85 -9.86 -3.88
C GLU A 355 -5.13 -9.12 -3.49
N GLU A 356 -6.06 -9.79 -2.82
CA GLU A 356 -7.30 -9.19 -2.35
C GLU A 356 -7.02 -8.14 -1.27
N CYS A 357 -6.10 -8.43 -0.34
CA CYS A 357 -5.65 -7.46 0.64
C CYS A 357 -4.94 -6.27 -0.01
N ALA A 358 -4.06 -6.50 -0.98
CA ALA A 358 -3.35 -5.43 -1.68
C ALA A 358 -4.31 -4.50 -2.45
N LYS A 359 -5.28 -5.09 -3.16
CA LYS A 359 -6.33 -4.32 -3.87
C LYS A 359 -7.20 -3.53 -2.90
N ALA A 360 -7.55 -4.09 -1.75
CA ALA A 360 -8.37 -3.40 -0.76
C ALA A 360 -7.67 -2.15 -0.21
N VAL A 361 -6.37 -2.24 0.13
CA VAL A 361 -5.64 -1.10 0.71
C VAL A 361 -5.15 -0.09 -0.31
N ASN A 362 -4.95 -0.48 -1.58
CA ASN A 362 -4.58 0.41 -2.68
C ASN A 362 -5.77 0.84 -3.55
N LEU A 363 -7.00 0.61 -3.10
CA LEU A 363 -8.21 0.79 -3.92
C LEU A 363 -8.30 2.16 -4.60
N GLU A 364 -8.01 3.23 -3.86
CA GLU A 364 -8.01 4.57 -4.43
C GLU A 364 -6.86 4.77 -5.43
N VAL A 365 -5.64 4.34 -5.11
CA VAL A 365 -4.49 4.44 -6.02
C VAL A 365 -4.77 3.69 -7.32
N ASP A 366 -5.35 2.50 -7.25
CA ASP A 366 -5.73 1.69 -8.40
C ASP A 366 -6.82 2.40 -9.24
N TRP A 367 -7.81 3.01 -8.60
CA TRP A 367 -8.85 3.81 -9.28
C TRP A 367 -8.25 5.02 -10.00
N GLN A 368 -7.40 5.79 -9.32
CA GLN A 368 -6.75 6.98 -9.88
C GLN A 368 -5.83 6.61 -11.04
N THR A 369 -5.02 5.56 -10.87
CA THR A 369 -4.11 5.05 -11.91
C THR A 369 -4.87 4.56 -13.14
N ARG A 370 -6.03 3.93 -12.96
CA ARG A 370 -6.89 3.51 -14.07
C ARG A 370 -7.44 4.70 -14.87
N ASN A 371 -7.76 5.80 -14.19
CA ASN A 371 -8.37 6.97 -14.82
C ASN A 371 -7.34 7.93 -15.43
N TRP A 372 -6.15 8.05 -14.82
CA TRP A 372 -5.16 9.07 -15.17
C TRP A 372 -3.79 8.52 -15.59
N GLY A 373 -3.63 7.19 -15.60
CA GLY A 373 -2.37 6.53 -15.95
C GLY A 373 -1.47 6.29 -14.74
N GLU A 374 -0.51 5.38 -14.91
CA GLU A 374 0.44 4.99 -13.89
C GLU A 374 1.68 5.90 -13.92
N VAL A 375 2.22 6.24 -12.74
CA VAL A 375 3.51 6.91 -12.62
C VAL A 375 4.59 5.83 -12.49
N GLU A 376 5.33 5.61 -13.58
CA GLU A 376 6.48 4.70 -13.63
C GLU A 376 7.50 5.02 -12.53
N ASP A 377 8.17 4.00 -12.00
CA ASP A 377 9.14 4.03 -10.89
C ASP A 377 8.57 4.38 -9.49
N THR A 378 7.28 4.72 -9.37
CA THR A 378 6.63 4.98 -8.08
C THR A 378 5.53 3.96 -7.81
N HIS A 379 4.46 3.98 -8.60
CA HIS A 379 3.28 3.15 -8.34
C HIS A 379 3.60 1.66 -8.52
N ASP A 380 4.39 1.31 -9.53
CA ASP A 380 4.79 -0.06 -9.83
C ASP A 380 5.67 -0.65 -8.70
N VAL A 381 6.65 0.11 -8.21
CA VAL A 381 7.54 -0.31 -7.12
C VAL A 381 6.76 -0.47 -5.82
N GLU A 382 5.89 0.48 -5.47
CA GLU A 382 5.07 0.41 -4.26
C GLU A 382 4.09 -0.75 -4.31
N LYS A 383 3.48 -1.01 -5.47
CA LYS A 383 2.54 -2.11 -5.72
C LYS A 383 3.19 -3.48 -5.52
N GLU A 384 4.40 -3.67 -6.01
CA GLU A 384 5.17 -4.91 -5.84
C GLU A 384 5.72 -5.04 -4.42
N GLU A 385 6.18 -3.94 -3.82
CA GLU A 385 6.68 -3.91 -2.45
C GLU A 385 5.58 -4.26 -1.43
N LEU A 386 4.37 -3.73 -1.60
CA LEU A 386 3.22 -4.05 -0.77
C LEU A 386 2.89 -5.55 -0.82
N ARG A 387 2.79 -6.12 -2.03
CA ARG A 387 2.57 -7.57 -2.22
C ARG A 387 3.65 -8.39 -1.53
N ARG A 388 4.91 -8.00 -1.68
CA ARG A 388 6.05 -8.66 -1.04
C ARG A 388 5.93 -8.62 0.48
N GLN A 389 5.52 -7.49 1.07
CA GLN A 389 5.33 -7.35 2.51
C GLN A 389 4.15 -8.21 3.01
N LEU A 390 3.00 -8.16 2.34
CA LEU A 390 1.82 -8.96 2.69
C LEU A 390 2.07 -10.47 2.52
N ALA A 391 2.76 -10.88 1.45
CA ALA A 391 3.16 -12.27 1.25
C ALA A 391 4.13 -12.75 2.34
N SER A 392 5.04 -11.89 2.81
CA SER A 392 5.93 -12.23 3.93
C SER A 392 5.15 -12.47 5.23
N VAL A 393 4.05 -11.75 5.44
CA VAL A 393 3.14 -11.96 6.58
C VAL A 393 2.44 -13.29 6.45
N VAL A 394 1.90 -13.61 5.27
CA VAL A 394 1.25 -14.92 5.02
C VAL A 394 2.20 -16.08 5.32
N LEU A 395 3.45 -16.03 4.83
CA LEU A 395 4.45 -17.06 5.13
C LEU A 395 4.79 -17.16 6.63
N LEU A 396 4.80 -16.04 7.35
CA LEU A 396 5.08 -15.99 8.78
C LEU A 396 3.98 -16.65 9.61
N VAL A 397 2.72 -16.30 9.34
CA VAL A 397 1.58 -16.74 10.17
C VAL A 397 1.06 -18.12 9.78
N SER A 398 1.26 -18.53 8.52
CA SER A 398 0.90 -19.86 8.04
C SER A 398 1.72 -20.96 8.73
N GLY A 399 1.15 -22.15 8.74
CA GLY A 399 1.78 -23.37 9.23
C GLY A 399 0.86 -24.58 9.08
N THR A 400 1.31 -25.76 9.51
CA THR A 400 0.58 -27.02 9.41
C THR A 400 -0.52 -27.15 10.47
N GLY A 401 -0.66 -26.16 11.37
CA GLY A 401 -1.57 -26.22 12.51
C GLY A 401 -0.85 -26.71 13.77
N ARG A 402 -1.53 -26.63 14.91
CA ARG A 402 -0.97 -27.07 16.20
C ARG A 402 -0.63 -28.57 16.15
N SER A 403 0.66 -28.90 16.28
CA SER A 403 1.12 -30.23 16.66
C SER A 403 0.85 -30.51 18.13
#